data_AF-A0A955PQA2-F1
#
_entry.id   AF-A0A955PQA2-F1
#
_cell.length_a   1.000
_cell.length_b   1.000
_cell.length_c   1.000
_cell.angle_alpha   90.00
_cell.angle_beta   90.00
_cell.angle_gamma   90.00
#
_symmetry.space_group_name_H-M   'P 1'
#
loop_
_entity.id
_entity.type
_entity.pdbx_description
1 polymer ?
#
loop_
_entity_poly.entity_id
_entity_poly.type
_entity_poly.pdbx_seq_one_letter_code
_entity_poly.pdbx_strand_id
1 'polypeptide(L)'
;GLNQGYETYQQKGGGFRQILPSALEFLEKREGTPPLFLFLHTFDIHDPYAPPNPFRERFLLENMVPTTPEFALPHFDVMREANRGNLELTREDIDYARALYDAQILYVDHELSQFFQSIEKKKLLENTLVILISDHGEGFGEHGFWAHGWTLYEEMTHVPMLMRFPDRSFQGTLVEERVNLVDVAPTLMDYLGYAIPENWQGQSLMPVIRDPELKLDRSTYSQLYDNNAMYQGYLKLIEQKRPNPSKLNDERMPPRAIFNLDLDPYEEKNLIDDPPVDASKEFERLEQTVEVMKRQRDSEGGVTEVDLDPEQVKELQALGYLK
;
A
#
# COMPACT_ATOMS: atom_id res chain seq x y z
N GLY A 1 0.86 21.63 -2.72
CA GLY A 1 0.95 20.33 -2.06
C GLY A 1 -0.10 19.41 -2.62
N LEU A 2 -0.65 18.54 -1.78
CA LEU A 2 -1.70 17.57 -2.14
C LEU A 2 -3.04 18.21 -2.50
N ASN A 3 -3.20 19.50 -2.25
CA ASN A 3 -4.37 20.30 -2.61
C ASN A 3 -4.48 20.63 -4.11
N GLN A 4 -3.45 20.40 -4.90
CA GLN A 4 -3.45 20.74 -6.33
C GLN A 4 -4.49 19.91 -7.10
N GLY A 5 -5.30 20.60 -7.91
CA GLY A 5 -6.35 19.96 -8.73
C GLY A 5 -7.70 19.76 -8.03
N TYR A 6 -7.80 20.04 -6.73
CA TYR A 6 -9.05 19.94 -5.98
C TYR A 6 -9.77 21.29 -5.85
N GLU A 7 -11.07 21.33 -6.12
CA GLU A 7 -11.93 22.49 -5.84
C GLU A 7 -12.08 22.74 -4.33
N THR A 8 -12.05 21.66 -3.55
CA THR A 8 -12.12 21.69 -2.08
C THR A 8 -11.11 20.70 -1.53
N TYR A 9 -10.24 21.16 -0.64
CA TYR A 9 -9.28 20.35 0.08
C TYR A 9 -9.46 20.57 1.58
N GLN A 10 -9.63 19.48 2.33
CA GLN A 10 -9.73 19.53 3.78
C GLN A 10 -8.76 18.51 4.37
N GLN A 11 -7.82 19.00 5.17
CA GLN A 11 -6.97 18.16 5.99
C GLN A 11 -7.46 18.22 7.43
N LYS A 12 -7.84 17.06 7.97
CA LYS A 12 -8.19 16.89 9.37
C LYS A 12 -7.28 15.82 9.96
N GLY A 13 -6.76 16.05 11.15
CA GLY A 13 -6.03 15.01 11.87
C GLY A 13 -6.97 13.87 12.28
N GLY A 14 -6.42 12.65 12.32
CA GLY A 14 -7.11 11.46 12.78
C GLY A 14 -7.67 10.59 11.66
N GLY A 15 -8.82 9.99 11.94
CA GLY A 15 -9.40 8.86 11.24
C GLY A 15 -10.61 9.15 10.35
N PHE A 16 -11.15 8.10 9.76
CA PHE A 16 -12.44 8.07 9.08
C PHE A 16 -13.55 8.67 9.93
N ARG A 17 -13.58 8.42 11.24
CA ARG A 17 -14.57 9.03 12.14
C ARG A 17 -14.56 10.56 12.13
N GLN A 18 -13.42 11.19 11.86
CA GLN A 18 -13.28 12.65 11.77
C GLN A 18 -13.51 13.17 10.35
N ILE A 19 -13.11 12.41 9.31
CA ILE A 19 -13.18 12.86 7.92
C ILE A 19 -14.53 12.56 7.24
N LEU A 20 -15.15 11.42 7.53
CA LEU A 20 -16.39 10.98 6.88
C LEU A 20 -17.58 11.92 7.13
N PRO A 21 -17.79 12.50 8.32
CA PRO A 21 -18.85 13.50 8.51
C PRO A 21 -18.69 14.72 7.60
N SER A 22 -17.45 15.17 7.35
CA SER A 22 -17.20 16.30 6.45
C SER A 22 -17.34 15.93 4.98
N ALA A 23 -17.00 14.70 4.60
CA ALA A 23 -17.31 14.17 3.28
C ALA A 23 -18.83 14.12 3.05
N LEU A 24 -19.60 13.66 4.03
CA LEU A 24 -21.07 13.65 3.96
C LEU A 24 -21.65 15.06 3.88
N GLU A 25 -21.19 15.98 4.72
CA GLU A 25 -21.62 17.38 4.67
C GLU A 25 -21.30 18.03 3.32
N PHE A 26 -20.11 17.77 2.76
CA PHE A 26 -19.74 18.21 1.42
C PHE A 26 -20.72 17.66 0.38
N LEU A 27 -20.99 16.34 0.39
CA LEU A 27 -21.93 15.71 -0.53
C LEU A 27 -23.36 16.24 -0.39
N GLU A 28 -23.79 16.63 0.81
CA GLU A 28 -25.12 17.18 1.09
C GLU A 28 -25.31 18.61 0.58
N LYS A 29 -24.25 19.42 0.61
CA LYS A 29 -24.28 20.82 0.14
C LYS A 29 -24.13 20.95 -1.38
N ARG A 30 -23.85 19.86 -2.09
CA ARG A 30 -23.73 19.89 -3.55
C ARG A 30 -25.10 20.14 -4.18
N GLU A 31 -25.17 21.21 -4.96
CA GLU A 31 -26.35 21.50 -5.78
C GLU A 31 -26.24 20.79 -7.15
N GLY A 32 -27.30 20.09 -7.54
CA GLY A 32 -27.34 19.35 -8.82
C GLY A 32 -26.50 18.08 -8.83
N THR A 33 -26.09 17.65 -10.02
CA THR A 33 -25.31 16.41 -10.24
C THR A 33 -24.05 16.64 -11.08
N PRO A 34 -23.19 17.63 -10.77
CA PRO A 34 -21.93 17.77 -11.48
C PRO A 34 -21.06 16.51 -11.29
N PRO A 35 -20.14 16.21 -12.21
CA PRO A 35 -19.14 15.15 -12.00
C PRO A 35 -18.44 15.31 -10.66
N LEU A 36 -18.15 14.20 -10.00
CA LEU A 36 -17.52 14.17 -8.68
C LEU A 36 -16.24 13.34 -8.76
N PHE A 37 -15.15 13.91 -8.26
CA PHE A 37 -13.99 13.16 -7.82
C PHE A 37 -13.81 13.42 -6.32
N LEU A 38 -13.90 12.37 -5.51
CA LEU A 38 -13.75 12.43 -4.07
C LEU A 38 -12.62 11.50 -3.65
N PHE A 39 -11.55 12.07 -3.11
CA PHE A 39 -10.43 11.33 -2.54
C PHE A 39 -10.52 11.39 -1.02
N LEU A 40 -10.67 10.24 -0.38
CA LEU A 40 -10.71 10.10 1.07
C LEU A 40 -9.47 9.31 1.49
N HIS A 41 -8.67 9.90 2.37
CA HIS A 41 -7.41 9.33 2.84
C HIS A 41 -7.33 9.42 4.36
N THR A 42 -6.80 8.38 5.01
CA THR A 42 -6.66 8.31 6.45
C THR A 42 -5.45 7.45 6.85
N PHE A 43 -5.01 7.62 8.10
CA PHE A 43 -4.01 6.82 8.77
C PHE A 43 -4.64 5.87 9.81
N ASP A 44 -5.95 5.60 9.73
CA ASP A 44 -6.61 4.83 10.79
C ASP A 44 -6.01 3.44 10.99
N ILE A 45 -5.52 2.77 9.93
CA ILE A 45 -4.91 1.42 10.03
C ILE A 45 -3.38 1.53 10.15
N HIS A 46 -2.87 2.71 10.50
CA HIS A 46 -1.47 2.95 10.79
C HIS A 46 -1.22 2.86 12.30
N ASP A 47 0.05 2.91 12.69
CA ASP A 47 0.42 3.06 14.08
C ASP A 47 0.12 4.49 14.62
N PRO A 48 -0.07 4.65 15.94
CA PRO A 48 -0.10 3.60 16.97
C PRO A 48 -1.34 2.72 16.88
N TYR A 49 -1.18 1.40 17.11
CA TYR A 49 -2.31 0.46 17.06
C TYR A 49 -3.23 0.65 18.27
N ALA A 50 -4.25 1.50 18.12
CA ALA A 50 -5.10 1.99 19.21
C ALA A 50 -6.61 1.89 18.89
N PRO A 51 -7.13 0.71 18.51
CA PRO A 51 -8.55 0.57 18.18
C PRO A 51 -9.45 0.89 19.37
N PRO A 52 -10.58 1.57 19.15
CA PRO A 52 -11.53 1.87 20.22
C PRO A 52 -12.34 0.62 20.60
N ASN A 53 -12.89 0.63 21.81
CA ASN A 53 -13.96 -0.31 22.18
C ASN A 53 -15.25 0.00 21.40
N PRO A 54 -16.07 -1.01 21.07
CA PRO A 54 -15.92 -2.43 21.45
C PRO A 54 -15.06 -3.26 20.46
N PHE A 55 -14.43 -2.64 19.45
CA PHE A 55 -13.70 -3.36 18.40
C PHE A 55 -12.44 -4.03 18.95
N ARG A 56 -11.70 -3.33 19.82
CA ARG A 56 -10.53 -3.87 20.52
C ARG A 56 -10.85 -5.17 21.26
N GLU A 57 -11.93 -5.19 22.05
CA GLU A 57 -12.37 -6.35 22.84
C GLU A 57 -12.79 -7.56 22.00
N ARG A 58 -13.06 -7.39 20.70
CA ARG A 58 -13.44 -8.50 19.82
C ARG A 58 -12.25 -9.38 19.41
N PHE A 59 -11.05 -8.82 19.40
CA PHE A 59 -9.82 -9.51 18.99
C PHE A 59 -8.86 -9.71 20.16
N LEU A 60 -8.86 -8.80 21.14
CA LEU A 60 -7.97 -8.85 22.27
C LEU A 60 -8.58 -9.68 23.41
N LEU A 61 -8.20 -10.96 23.50
CA LEU A 61 -8.57 -11.82 24.63
C LEU A 61 -7.90 -11.31 25.92
N GLU A 62 -8.51 -11.57 27.09
CA GLU A 62 -8.03 -11.06 28.39
C GLU A 62 -6.56 -11.43 28.71
N ASN A 63 -6.09 -12.55 28.19
CA ASN A 63 -4.72 -13.05 28.38
C ASN A 63 -3.73 -12.56 27.30
N MET A 64 -4.18 -11.84 26.28
CA MET A 64 -3.33 -11.26 25.24
C MET A 64 -2.81 -9.91 25.72
N VAL A 65 -1.70 -9.97 26.46
CA VAL A 65 -0.96 -8.80 26.93
C VAL A 65 0.46 -8.84 26.36
N PRO A 66 1.06 -7.68 26.02
CA PRO A 66 2.43 -7.67 25.54
C PRO A 66 3.36 -8.05 26.68
N THR A 67 4.39 -8.81 26.35
CA THR A 67 5.47 -9.17 27.27
C THR A 67 6.52 -8.06 27.38
N THR A 68 6.61 -7.22 26.36
CA THR A 68 7.52 -6.07 26.30
C THR A 68 6.78 -4.79 26.72
N PRO A 69 7.15 -4.13 27.84
CA PRO A 69 6.44 -2.94 28.33
C PRO A 69 6.35 -1.78 27.33
N GLU A 70 7.41 -1.56 26.56
CA GLU A 70 7.48 -0.56 25.49
C GLU A 70 6.47 -0.83 24.37
N PHE A 71 6.01 -2.08 24.24
CA PHE A 71 5.07 -2.53 23.22
C PHE A 71 3.60 -2.52 23.68
N ALA A 72 3.31 -1.93 24.86
CA ALA A 72 1.94 -1.75 25.37
C ALA A 72 1.02 -1.00 24.38
N LEU A 73 1.61 -0.04 23.66
CA LEU A 73 1.00 0.67 22.55
C LEU A 73 1.96 0.55 21.35
N PRO A 74 1.78 -0.45 20.47
CA PRO A 74 2.67 -0.65 19.34
C PRO A 74 2.68 0.59 18.45
N HIS A 75 3.87 1.16 18.24
CA HIS A 75 4.08 2.35 17.42
C HIS A 75 5.44 2.32 16.73
N PHE A 76 5.60 3.17 15.71
CA PHE A 76 6.69 3.10 14.74
C PHE A 76 8.08 3.12 15.37
N ASP A 77 8.31 4.00 16.37
CA ASP A 77 9.64 4.06 17.00
C ASP A 77 10.02 2.78 17.75
N VAL A 78 9.07 2.11 18.40
CA VAL A 78 9.34 0.86 19.12
C VAL A 78 9.67 -0.25 18.13
N MET A 79 8.88 -0.35 17.05
CA MET A 79 9.14 -1.29 15.95
C MET A 79 10.46 -0.99 15.24
N ARG A 80 10.85 0.28 15.11
CA ARG A 80 12.17 0.68 14.59
C ARG A 80 13.31 0.21 15.49
N GLU A 81 13.18 0.34 16.81
CA GLU A 81 14.22 -0.15 17.72
C GLU A 81 14.31 -1.68 17.68
N ALA A 82 13.20 -2.38 17.51
CA ALA A 82 13.21 -3.82 17.25
C ALA A 82 13.91 -4.17 15.93
N ASN A 83 13.63 -3.44 14.85
CA ASN A 83 14.32 -3.62 13.57
C ASN A 83 15.82 -3.30 13.66
N ARG A 84 16.25 -2.42 14.56
CA ARG A 84 17.67 -2.14 14.83
C ARG A 84 18.36 -3.18 15.71
N GLY A 85 17.61 -4.15 16.25
CA GLY A 85 18.12 -5.13 17.21
C GLY A 85 18.34 -4.57 18.62
N ASN A 86 17.80 -3.38 18.92
CA ASN A 86 17.87 -2.76 20.24
C ASN A 86 16.74 -3.21 21.17
N LEU A 87 15.73 -3.88 20.61
CA LEU A 87 14.58 -4.43 21.34
C LEU A 87 14.26 -5.80 20.77
N GLU A 88 14.06 -6.78 21.65
CA GLU A 88 13.58 -8.10 21.28
C GLU A 88 12.08 -8.15 21.50
N LEU A 89 11.32 -8.45 20.45
CA LEU A 89 9.87 -8.64 20.53
C LEU A 89 9.56 -10.14 20.48
N THR A 90 8.69 -10.59 21.37
CA THR A 90 8.32 -12.00 21.48
C THR A 90 7.19 -12.35 20.51
N ARG A 91 6.86 -13.65 20.43
CA ARG A 91 5.67 -14.09 19.71
C ARG A 91 4.38 -13.54 20.32
N GLU A 92 4.33 -13.42 21.63
CA GLU A 92 3.20 -12.85 22.35
C GLU A 92 3.02 -11.37 22.01
N ASP A 93 4.12 -10.62 21.82
CA ASP A 93 4.08 -9.24 21.33
C ASP A 93 3.54 -9.17 19.90
N ILE A 94 3.98 -10.09 19.00
CA ILE A 94 3.46 -10.22 17.62
C ILE A 94 1.95 -10.46 17.62
N ASP A 95 1.49 -11.47 18.35
CA ASP A 95 0.08 -11.86 18.39
C ASP A 95 -0.77 -10.73 19.00
N TYR A 96 -0.25 -10.00 19.98
CA TYR A 96 -0.87 -8.79 20.53
C TYR A 96 -1.02 -7.68 19.48
N ALA A 97 0.04 -7.33 18.75
CA ALA A 97 -0.02 -6.30 17.71
C ALA A 97 -0.97 -6.66 16.58
N ARG A 98 -0.93 -7.91 16.09
CA ARG A 98 -1.84 -8.39 15.03
C ARG A 98 -3.30 -8.29 15.47
N ALA A 99 -3.62 -8.69 16.71
CA ALA A 99 -4.98 -8.56 17.23
C ALA A 99 -5.46 -7.10 17.29
N LEU A 100 -4.58 -6.16 17.63
CA LEU A 100 -4.91 -4.73 17.61
C LEU A 100 -5.08 -4.21 16.18
N TYR A 101 -4.25 -4.64 15.24
CA TYR A 101 -4.36 -4.28 13.84
C TYR A 101 -5.67 -4.80 13.21
N ASP A 102 -6.03 -6.06 13.46
CA ASP A 102 -7.31 -6.64 13.02
C ASP A 102 -8.52 -5.91 13.63
N ALA A 103 -8.43 -5.52 14.89
CA ALA A 103 -9.45 -4.71 15.54
C ALA A 103 -9.57 -3.31 14.90
N GLN A 104 -8.45 -2.73 14.47
CA GLN A 104 -8.42 -1.44 13.78
C GLN A 104 -9.04 -1.53 12.37
N ILE A 105 -8.74 -2.61 11.63
CA ILE A 105 -9.41 -2.92 10.35
C ILE A 105 -10.93 -2.99 10.55
N LEU A 106 -11.39 -3.73 11.56
CA LEU A 106 -12.83 -3.86 11.82
C LEU A 106 -13.48 -2.52 12.18
N TYR A 107 -12.79 -1.67 12.95
CA TYR A 107 -13.28 -0.33 13.26
C TYR A 107 -13.43 0.52 11.99
N VAL A 108 -12.44 0.49 11.10
CA VAL A 108 -12.51 1.20 9.81
C VAL A 108 -13.62 0.66 8.92
N ASP A 109 -13.78 -0.67 8.84
CA ASP A 109 -14.89 -1.29 8.11
C ASP A 109 -16.25 -0.80 8.63
N HIS A 110 -16.40 -0.68 9.96
CA HIS A 110 -17.60 -0.12 10.57
C HIS A 110 -17.85 1.34 10.18
N GLU A 111 -16.85 2.21 10.28
CA GLU A 111 -16.96 3.63 9.93
C GLU A 111 -17.30 3.80 8.44
N LEU A 112 -16.63 3.05 7.55
CA LEU A 112 -16.93 3.01 6.12
C LEU A 112 -18.34 2.50 5.84
N SER A 113 -18.82 1.47 6.54
CA SER A 113 -20.19 0.97 6.42
C SER A 113 -21.22 2.06 6.70
N GLN A 114 -21.01 2.89 7.73
CA GLN A 114 -21.90 4.03 8.04
C GLN A 114 -21.91 5.06 6.89
N PHE A 115 -20.75 5.34 6.32
CA PHE A 115 -20.63 6.25 5.18
C PHE A 115 -21.34 5.71 3.94
N PHE A 116 -21.05 4.46 3.55
CA PHE A 116 -21.66 3.82 2.39
C PHE A 116 -23.18 3.73 2.51
N GLN A 117 -23.71 3.37 3.69
CA GLN A 117 -25.16 3.38 3.94
C GLN A 117 -25.78 4.78 3.76
N SER A 118 -25.05 5.83 4.14
CA SER A 118 -25.52 7.22 4.03
C SER A 118 -25.58 7.68 2.57
N ILE A 119 -24.56 7.38 1.77
CA ILE A 119 -24.53 7.74 0.34
C ILE A 119 -25.43 6.83 -0.52
N GLU A 120 -25.67 5.58 -0.10
CA GLU A 120 -26.63 4.67 -0.73
C GLU A 120 -28.08 5.17 -0.58
N LYS A 121 -28.47 5.62 0.62
CA LYS A 121 -29.81 6.21 0.87
C LYS A 121 -30.10 7.42 -0.02
N LYS A 122 -29.06 8.13 -0.44
CA LYS A 122 -29.13 9.28 -1.35
C LYS A 122 -29.00 8.88 -2.84
N LYS A 123 -28.91 7.58 -3.14
CA LYS A 123 -28.72 7.01 -4.48
C LYS A 123 -27.43 7.46 -5.18
N LEU A 124 -26.46 7.98 -4.44
CA LEU A 124 -25.20 8.45 -5.03
C LEU A 124 -24.37 7.27 -5.58
N LEU A 125 -24.48 6.09 -4.96
CA LEU A 125 -23.78 4.88 -5.40
C LEU A 125 -24.26 4.32 -6.75
N GLU A 126 -25.42 4.72 -7.24
CA GLU A 126 -25.98 4.23 -8.52
C GLU A 126 -25.19 4.77 -9.74
N ASN A 127 -24.47 5.89 -9.55
CA ASN A 127 -23.67 6.53 -10.60
C ASN A 127 -22.23 6.85 -10.13
N THR A 128 -21.71 6.09 -9.17
CA THR A 128 -20.36 6.29 -8.61
C THR A 128 -19.52 5.03 -8.75
N LEU A 129 -18.34 5.18 -9.37
CA LEU A 129 -17.26 4.21 -9.29
C LEU A 129 -16.55 4.40 -7.95
N VAL A 130 -16.46 3.32 -7.16
CA VAL A 130 -15.73 3.33 -5.89
C VAL A 130 -14.46 2.51 -6.07
N ILE A 131 -13.32 3.08 -5.68
CA ILE A 131 -12.03 2.39 -5.65
C ILE A 131 -11.52 2.44 -4.22
N LEU A 132 -11.25 1.28 -3.63
CA LEU A 132 -10.58 1.13 -2.34
C LEU A 132 -9.19 0.57 -2.61
N ILE A 133 -8.17 1.28 -2.16
CA ILE A 133 -6.78 0.87 -2.24
C ILE A 133 -6.09 1.12 -0.90
N SER A 134 -4.93 0.50 -0.73
CA SER A 134 -3.95 0.85 0.29
C SER A 134 -2.64 1.27 -0.41
N ASP A 135 -1.90 2.19 0.19
CA ASP A 135 -0.65 2.72 -0.33
C ASP A 135 0.53 1.76 -0.12
N HIS A 136 0.55 1.06 1.01
CA HIS A 136 1.45 -0.04 1.33
C HIS A 136 0.83 -0.99 2.38
N GLY A 137 1.38 -2.19 2.52
CA GLY A 137 0.98 -3.12 3.58
C GLY A 137 1.73 -2.90 4.89
N GLU A 138 1.66 -3.87 5.81
CA GLU A 138 2.22 -3.77 7.17
C GLU A 138 2.83 -5.12 7.59
N GLY A 139 3.99 -5.08 8.23
CA GLY A 139 4.76 -6.25 8.65
C GLY A 139 4.75 -6.43 10.17
N PHE A 140 4.66 -7.68 10.61
CA PHE A 140 4.55 -8.08 12.02
C PHE A 140 5.66 -9.08 12.42
N GLY A 141 6.87 -8.88 11.89
CA GLY A 141 8.04 -9.71 12.17
C GLY A 141 8.40 -10.71 11.07
N GLU A 142 7.63 -10.77 9.97
CA GLU A 142 7.99 -11.50 8.76
C GLU A 142 9.39 -11.06 8.27
N HIS A 143 10.21 -12.04 7.89
CA HIS A 143 11.62 -11.86 7.53
C HIS A 143 12.45 -11.11 8.58
N GLY A 144 11.98 -11.05 9.82
CA GLY A 144 12.61 -10.35 10.93
C GLY A 144 12.42 -8.83 10.91
N PHE A 145 11.45 -8.30 10.15
CA PHE A 145 11.13 -6.87 10.09
C PHE A 145 9.72 -6.56 10.55
N TRP A 146 9.57 -5.40 11.17
CA TRP A 146 8.34 -4.86 11.70
C TRP A 146 7.96 -3.55 11.03
N ALA A 147 6.66 -3.25 11.07
CA ALA A 147 6.08 -2.10 10.44
C ALA A 147 6.39 -2.05 8.92
N HIS A 148 6.32 -0.87 8.35
CA HIS A 148 6.56 -0.58 6.94
C HIS A 148 7.80 0.28 6.72
N GLY A 149 8.22 0.38 5.46
CA GLY A 149 9.38 1.19 5.05
C GLY A 149 10.75 0.54 5.35
N TRP A 150 10.76 -0.79 5.58
CA TRP A 150 11.99 -1.57 5.80
C TRP A 150 12.36 -2.47 4.64
N THR A 151 11.39 -3.19 4.11
CA THR A 151 11.58 -4.23 3.10
C THR A 151 10.72 -3.95 1.87
N LEU A 152 10.81 -4.83 0.87
CA LEU A 152 9.93 -4.86 -0.30
C LEU A 152 9.32 -6.25 -0.49
N TYR A 153 9.17 -7.01 0.60
CA TYR A 153 8.46 -8.30 0.61
C TYR A 153 6.94 -8.09 0.44
N GLU A 154 6.18 -9.15 0.15
CA GLU A 154 4.75 -9.10 -0.21
C GLU A 154 3.89 -8.47 0.89
N GLU A 155 4.30 -8.56 2.16
CA GLU A 155 3.64 -7.89 3.27
C GLU A 155 3.61 -6.36 3.09
N MET A 156 4.57 -5.79 2.33
CA MET A 156 4.64 -4.36 2.02
C MET A 156 3.96 -3.99 0.70
N THR A 157 4.08 -4.85 -0.31
CA THR A 157 3.78 -4.49 -1.69
C THR A 157 2.47 -5.07 -2.20
N HIS A 158 1.97 -6.15 -1.60
CA HIS A 158 0.72 -6.79 -2.01
C HIS A 158 -0.45 -6.18 -1.24
N VAL A 159 -0.94 -5.05 -1.74
CA VAL A 159 -2.00 -4.26 -1.12
C VAL A 159 -3.39 -4.57 -1.69
N PRO A 160 -4.47 -4.38 -0.91
CA PRO A 160 -5.83 -4.49 -1.43
C PRO A 160 -6.09 -3.46 -2.54
N MET A 161 -6.77 -3.90 -3.59
CA MET A 161 -7.37 -3.04 -4.63
C MET A 161 -8.76 -3.58 -4.98
N LEU A 162 -9.80 -2.82 -4.66
CA LEU A 162 -11.20 -3.19 -4.94
C LEU A 162 -11.86 -2.09 -5.78
N MET A 163 -12.58 -2.48 -6.84
CA MET A 163 -13.32 -1.56 -7.69
C MET A 163 -14.80 -1.96 -7.78
N ARG A 164 -15.69 -1.04 -7.40
CA ARG A 164 -17.14 -1.21 -7.55
C ARG A 164 -17.66 -0.25 -8.62
N PHE A 165 -18.02 -0.82 -9.76
CA PHE A 165 -18.66 -0.08 -10.85
C PHE A 165 -20.13 0.26 -10.51
N PRO A 166 -20.66 1.41 -10.97
CA PRO A 166 -22.01 1.86 -10.63
C PRO A 166 -23.10 0.85 -11.03
N ASP A 167 -22.97 0.28 -12.22
CA ASP A 167 -23.88 -0.71 -12.82
C ASP A 167 -23.60 -2.16 -12.39
N ARG A 168 -22.56 -2.36 -11.57
CA ARG A 168 -22.09 -3.67 -11.11
C ARG A 168 -21.65 -4.61 -12.24
N SER A 169 -21.25 -4.08 -13.40
CA SER A 169 -20.90 -4.87 -14.60
C SER A 169 -19.79 -5.92 -14.38
N PHE A 170 -18.95 -5.75 -13.37
CA PHE A 170 -17.84 -6.66 -13.06
C PHE A 170 -17.94 -7.27 -11.66
N GLN A 171 -19.14 -7.31 -11.07
CA GLN A 171 -19.32 -7.85 -9.72
C GLN A 171 -18.87 -9.30 -9.62
N GLY A 172 -18.05 -9.60 -8.61
CA GLY A 172 -17.53 -10.94 -8.35
C GLY A 172 -16.35 -11.34 -9.25
N THR A 173 -15.86 -10.42 -10.09
CA THR A 173 -14.67 -10.65 -10.92
C THR A 173 -13.42 -10.59 -10.05
N LEU A 174 -12.58 -11.62 -10.13
CA LEU A 174 -11.23 -11.62 -9.57
C LEU A 174 -10.24 -11.44 -10.72
N VAL A 175 -9.40 -10.42 -10.63
CA VAL A 175 -8.28 -10.20 -11.57
C VAL A 175 -7.01 -10.66 -10.87
N GLU A 176 -6.47 -11.80 -11.30
CA GLU A 176 -5.20 -12.35 -10.77
C GLU A 176 -3.97 -11.75 -11.47
N GLU A 177 -4.18 -11.02 -12.57
CA GLU A 177 -3.10 -10.33 -13.27
C GLU A 177 -2.44 -9.30 -12.35
N ARG A 178 -1.11 -9.24 -12.38
CA ARG A 178 -0.35 -8.31 -11.54
C ARG A 178 -0.50 -6.87 -12.03
N VAL A 179 -0.84 -5.99 -11.09
CA VAL A 179 -1.07 -4.57 -11.33
C VAL A 179 -0.28 -3.69 -10.38
N ASN A 180 -0.19 -2.39 -10.69
CA ASN A 180 0.44 -1.39 -9.85
C ASN A 180 -0.56 -0.32 -9.43
N LEU A 181 -0.29 0.34 -8.30
CA LEU A 181 -1.07 1.51 -7.89
C LEU A 181 -1.04 2.65 -8.92
N VAL A 182 0.05 2.80 -9.68
CA VAL A 182 0.16 3.80 -10.77
C VAL A 182 -0.81 3.53 -11.93
N ASP A 183 -1.39 2.34 -12.02
CA ASP A 183 -2.38 1.98 -13.04
C ASP A 183 -3.79 2.52 -12.72
N VAL A 184 -4.05 2.96 -11.48
CA VAL A 184 -5.38 3.45 -11.07
C VAL A 184 -5.79 4.69 -11.86
N ALA A 185 -4.89 5.67 -11.98
CA ALA A 185 -5.16 6.91 -12.70
C ALA A 185 -5.49 6.68 -14.19
N PRO A 186 -4.68 5.96 -14.99
CA PRO A 186 -5.02 5.68 -16.39
C PRO A 186 -6.28 4.82 -16.54
N THR A 187 -6.57 3.92 -15.59
CA THR A 187 -7.83 3.16 -15.57
C THR A 187 -9.04 4.07 -15.42
N LEU A 188 -8.97 5.08 -14.54
CA LEU A 188 -10.03 6.08 -14.40
C LEU A 188 -10.22 6.89 -15.69
N MET A 189 -9.14 7.32 -16.34
CA MET A 189 -9.21 8.06 -17.59
C MET A 189 -9.85 7.25 -18.72
N ASP A 190 -9.42 6.00 -18.91
CA ASP A 190 -10.00 5.08 -19.89
C ASP A 190 -11.49 4.81 -19.61
N TYR A 191 -11.83 4.47 -18.36
CA TYR A 191 -13.23 4.23 -17.98
C TYR A 191 -14.14 5.42 -18.24
N LEU A 192 -13.66 6.64 -17.98
CA LEU A 192 -14.41 7.88 -18.22
C LEU A 192 -14.37 8.36 -19.68
N GLY A 193 -13.61 7.69 -20.55
CA GLY A 193 -13.47 8.04 -21.98
C GLY A 193 -12.56 9.24 -22.25
N TYR A 194 -11.66 9.58 -21.34
CA TYR A 194 -10.64 10.61 -21.53
C TYR A 194 -9.34 10.03 -22.09
N ALA A 195 -8.56 10.88 -22.78
CA ALA A 195 -7.23 10.51 -23.25
C ALA A 195 -6.27 10.32 -22.06
N ILE A 196 -5.50 9.23 -22.08
CA ILE A 196 -4.44 8.98 -21.10
C ILE A 196 -3.21 9.81 -21.50
N PRO A 197 -2.65 10.66 -20.62
CA PRO A 197 -1.43 11.40 -20.91
C PRO A 197 -0.25 10.47 -21.21
N GLU A 198 0.52 10.76 -22.27
CA GLU A 198 1.65 9.93 -22.71
C GLU A 198 2.78 9.83 -21.68
N ASN A 199 2.88 10.80 -20.77
CA ASN A 199 3.91 10.85 -19.73
C ASN A 199 3.52 10.08 -18.45
N TRP A 200 2.35 9.46 -18.40
CA TRP A 200 1.97 8.58 -17.30
C TRP A 200 2.61 7.20 -17.46
N GLN A 201 3.17 6.68 -16.37
CA GLN A 201 3.87 5.40 -16.39
C GLN A 201 2.93 4.19 -16.27
N GLY A 202 1.75 4.37 -15.68
CA GLY A 202 0.75 3.32 -15.52
C GLY A 202 0.01 3.01 -16.82
N GLN A 203 -0.69 1.89 -16.83
CA GLN A 203 -1.55 1.44 -17.93
C GLN A 203 -2.97 1.22 -17.44
N SER A 204 -3.96 1.39 -18.31
CA SER A 204 -5.35 1.10 -17.93
C SER A 204 -5.53 -0.38 -17.61
N LEU A 205 -6.24 -0.66 -16.52
CA LEU A 205 -6.65 -2.00 -16.10
C LEU A 205 -7.98 -2.44 -16.74
N MET A 206 -8.67 -1.56 -17.48
CA MET A 206 -9.93 -1.93 -18.13
C MET A 206 -9.83 -3.16 -19.05
N PRO A 207 -8.73 -3.42 -19.78
CA PRO A 207 -8.56 -4.65 -20.54
C PRO A 207 -8.64 -5.92 -19.67
N VAL A 208 -7.91 -5.96 -18.54
CA VAL A 208 -7.89 -7.12 -17.63
C VAL A 208 -9.14 -7.21 -16.75
N ILE A 209 -9.82 -6.09 -16.50
CA ILE A 209 -11.14 -6.08 -15.85
C ILE A 209 -12.21 -6.68 -16.77
N ARG A 210 -12.14 -6.39 -18.08
CA ARG A 210 -13.09 -6.92 -19.07
C ARG A 210 -12.81 -8.37 -19.44
N ASP A 211 -11.54 -8.77 -19.40
CA ASP A 211 -11.06 -10.13 -19.67
C ASP A 211 -10.02 -10.54 -18.61
N PRO A 212 -10.44 -11.14 -17.49
CA PRO A 212 -9.54 -11.55 -16.40
C PRO A 212 -8.49 -12.59 -16.78
N GLU A 213 -8.68 -13.29 -17.91
CA GLU A 213 -7.71 -14.25 -18.43
C GLU A 213 -6.59 -13.56 -19.23
N LEU A 214 -6.76 -12.28 -19.59
CA LEU A 214 -5.75 -11.50 -20.28
C LEU A 214 -4.54 -11.28 -19.37
N LYS A 215 -3.36 -11.65 -19.88
CA LYS A 215 -2.06 -11.38 -19.24
C LYS A 215 -1.41 -10.17 -19.87
N LEU A 216 -0.89 -9.25 -19.05
CA LEU A 216 -0.16 -8.09 -19.54
C LEU A 216 1.31 -8.48 -19.70
N ASP A 217 1.87 -8.35 -20.91
CA ASP A 217 3.30 -8.58 -21.15
C ASP A 217 4.10 -7.36 -20.67
N ARG A 218 4.25 -7.23 -19.35
CA ARG A 218 5.00 -6.16 -18.69
C ARG A 218 5.66 -6.64 -17.40
N SER A 219 6.75 -5.97 -17.04
CA SER A 219 7.29 -6.04 -15.68
C SER A 219 6.61 -4.99 -14.80
N THR A 220 6.48 -5.28 -13.50
CA THR A 220 6.05 -4.29 -12.50
C THR A 220 7.16 -4.03 -11.51
N TYR A 221 7.13 -2.88 -10.82
CA TYR A 221 8.20 -2.53 -9.89
C TYR A 221 7.69 -1.78 -8.66
N SER A 222 8.42 -1.92 -7.57
CA SER A 222 8.24 -1.16 -6.34
C SER A 222 9.60 -0.63 -5.87
N GLN A 223 9.61 0.53 -5.22
CA GLN A 223 10.84 1.16 -4.78
C GLN A 223 10.72 1.63 -3.34
N LEU A 224 11.80 1.44 -2.58
CA LEU A 224 11.96 1.93 -1.22
C LEU A 224 13.37 2.51 -1.09
N TYR A 225 13.47 3.85 -1.12
CA TYR A 225 14.76 4.54 -1.20
C TYR A 225 15.59 4.03 -2.39
N ASP A 226 16.79 3.48 -2.14
CA ASP A 226 17.67 2.90 -3.15
C ASP A 226 17.36 1.41 -3.45
N ASN A 227 16.45 0.78 -2.69
CA ASN A 227 16.05 -0.61 -2.87
C ASN A 227 14.93 -0.71 -3.90
N ASN A 228 14.94 -1.78 -4.68
CA ASN A 228 13.94 -2.00 -5.73
C ASN A 228 13.46 -3.44 -5.69
N ALA A 229 12.16 -3.63 -5.94
CA ALA A 229 11.56 -4.91 -6.24
C ALA A 229 11.06 -4.86 -7.68
N MET A 230 11.31 -5.94 -8.42
CA MET A 230 10.89 -6.11 -9.80
C MET A 230 10.12 -7.42 -9.91
N TYR A 231 9.03 -7.40 -10.66
CA TYR A 231 8.19 -8.56 -10.89
C TYR A 231 8.14 -8.87 -12.37
N GLN A 232 8.25 -10.14 -12.70
CA GLN A 232 8.15 -10.63 -14.08
C GLN A 232 7.51 -12.03 -14.06
N GLY A 233 6.27 -12.13 -14.55
CA GLY A 233 5.47 -13.35 -14.39
C GLY A 233 5.31 -13.70 -12.91
N TYR A 234 5.64 -14.91 -12.50
CA TYR A 234 5.61 -15.37 -11.11
C TYR A 234 6.89 -15.02 -10.31
N LEU A 235 7.91 -14.46 -10.96
CA LEU A 235 9.18 -14.13 -10.30
C LEU A 235 9.15 -12.73 -9.70
N LYS A 236 9.76 -12.62 -8.53
CA LYS A 236 10.07 -11.36 -7.87
C LYS A 236 11.56 -11.30 -7.55
N LEU A 237 12.21 -10.20 -7.92
CA LEU A 237 13.58 -9.89 -7.58
C LEU A 237 13.60 -8.68 -6.67
N ILE A 238 14.27 -8.79 -5.52
CA ILE A 238 14.58 -7.68 -4.64
C ILE A 238 16.09 -7.38 -4.75
N GLU A 239 16.44 -6.14 -5.13
CA GLU A 239 17.81 -5.63 -5.14
C GLU A 239 17.97 -4.52 -4.09
N GLN A 240 18.94 -4.68 -3.20
CA GLN A 240 19.35 -3.67 -2.24
C GLN A 240 20.66 -3.03 -2.70
N LYS A 241 20.59 -1.74 -3.03
CA LYS A 241 21.76 -1.04 -3.59
C LYS A 241 22.59 -0.32 -2.55
N ARG A 242 21.97 0.14 -1.46
CA ARG A 242 22.67 0.75 -0.35
C ARG A 242 22.01 0.34 0.95
N PRO A 243 22.76 -0.23 1.92
CA PRO A 243 22.26 -0.26 3.29
C PRO A 243 22.02 1.21 3.66
N ASN A 244 20.77 1.53 4.02
CA ASN A 244 20.49 2.81 4.66
C ASN A 244 21.49 2.93 5.84
N PRO A 245 22.20 4.07 6.01
CA PRO A 245 23.22 4.21 7.07
C PRO A 245 22.68 3.92 8.48
N SER A 246 21.36 4.03 8.67
CA SER A 246 20.66 3.67 9.91
C SER A 246 20.21 2.20 10.02
N LYS A 247 20.53 1.38 9.00
CA LYS A 247 20.16 -0.02 8.77
C LYS A 247 21.36 -0.88 8.30
N LEU A 248 22.58 -0.55 8.78
CA LEU A 248 23.86 -1.16 8.37
C LEU A 248 23.80 -2.70 8.28
N ASN A 249 24.26 -3.26 7.15
CA ASN A 249 24.53 -4.68 6.88
C ASN A 249 23.66 -5.68 7.65
N ASP A 250 22.35 -5.60 7.44
CA ASP A 250 21.41 -6.52 8.03
C ASP A 250 21.43 -7.86 7.27
N GLU A 251 22.01 -8.90 7.86
CA GLU A 251 22.08 -10.24 7.25
C GLU A 251 20.70 -10.86 6.98
N ARG A 252 19.64 -10.37 7.64
CA ARG A 252 18.25 -10.76 7.33
C ARG A 252 17.82 -10.34 5.92
N MET A 253 18.58 -9.44 5.30
CA MET A 253 18.25 -8.76 4.06
C MET A 253 19.40 -8.92 3.07
N PRO A 254 19.45 -10.01 2.27
CA PRO A 254 20.52 -10.22 1.32
C PRO A 254 20.53 -9.08 0.26
N PRO A 255 21.71 -8.70 -0.28
CA PRO A 255 21.82 -7.66 -1.31
C PRO A 255 20.95 -7.92 -2.53
N ARG A 256 20.67 -9.20 -2.79
CA ARG A 256 19.85 -9.66 -3.89
C ARG A 256 19.11 -10.94 -3.49
N ALA A 257 17.81 -10.98 -3.75
CA ALA A 257 17.00 -12.18 -3.56
C ALA A 257 15.98 -12.34 -4.68
N ILE A 258 15.72 -13.58 -5.06
CA ILE A 258 14.74 -13.93 -6.08
C ILE A 258 13.77 -14.96 -5.52
N PHE A 259 12.49 -14.74 -5.73
CA PHE A 259 11.40 -15.59 -5.23
C PHE A 259 10.48 -16.00 -6.36
N ASN A 260 9.89 -17.19 -6.24
CA ASN A 260 8.81 -17.66 -7.10
C ASN A 260 7.50 -17.55 -6.31
N LEU A 261 6.70 -16.54 -6.59
CA LEU A 261 5.50 -16.22 -5.81
C LEU A 261 4.37 -17.24 -5.97
N ASP A 262 4.36 -18.05 -7.04
CA ASP A 262 3.35 -19.10 -7.23
C ASP A 262 3.61 -20.31 -6.31
N LEU A 263 4.89 -20.59 -6.02
CA LEU A 263 5.32 -21.72 -5.18
C LEU A 263 5.69 -21.30 -3.75
N ASP A 264 6.06 -20.04 -3.57
CA ASP A 264 6.55 -19.44 -2.35
C ASP A 264 5.99 -18.01 -2.19
N PRO A 265 4.68 -17.88 -1.91
CA PRO A 265 4.02 -16.57 -1.79
C PRO A 265 4.48 -15.78 -0.55
N TYR A 266 5.17 -16.43 0.39
CA TYR A 266 5.73 -15.82 1.60
C TYR A 266 7.22 -15.50 1.47
N GLU A 267 7.82 -15.73 0.30
CA GLU A 267 9.20 -15.37 0.00
C GLU A 267 10.22 -15.94 1.02
N GLU A 268 10.02 -17.18 1.45
CA GLU A 268 10.88 -17.85 2.43
C GLU A 268 12.13 -18.46 1.78
N LYS A 269 12.07 -18.80 0.48
CA LYS A 269 13.12 -19.50 -0.25
C LYS A 269 13.73 -18.60 -1.34
N ASN A 270 14.87 -18.00 -1.01
CA ASN A 270 15.69 -17.29 -1.99
C ASN A 270 16.29 -18.25 -3.04
N LEU A 271 16.01 -17.99 -4.32
CA LEU A 271 16.44 -18.79 -5.48
C LEU A 271 17.67 -18.24 -6.19
N ILE A 272 18.31 -17.18 -5.67
CA ILE A 272 19.41 -16.51 -6.36
C ILE A 272 20.59 -17.45 -6.69
N ASP A 273 20.88 -18.43 -5.82
CA ASP A 273 21.96 -19.40 -5.98
C ASP A 273 21.54 -20.70 -6.70
N ASP A 274 20.23 -20.92 -6.88
CA ASP A 274 19.65 -22.11 -7.51
C ASP A 274 18.43 -21.73 -8.37
N PRO A 275 18.64 -21.00 -9.49
CA PRO A 275 17.54 -20.54 -10.33
C PRO A 275 16.84 -21.72 -11.02
N PRO A 276 15.49 -21.74 -11.10
CA PRO A 276 14.77 -22.83 -11.74
C PRO A 276 15.12 -22.94 -13.22
N VAL A 277 15.44 -24.16 -13.69
CA VAL A 277 15.84 -24.43 -15.09
C VAL A 277 14.78 -23.96 -16.10
N ASP A 278 13.50 -24.11 -15.76
CA ASP A 278 12.36 -23.72 -16.61
C ASP A 278 12.00 -22.23 -16.52
N ALA A 279 12.64 -21.47 -15.62
CA ALA A 279 12.40 -20.04 -15.42
C ALA A 279 13.33 -19.14 -16.25
N SER A 280 14.21 -19.72 -17.08
CA SER A 280 15.31 -18.98 -17.73
C SER A 280 14.84 -17.77 -18.53
N LYS A 281 13.69 -17.84 -19.22
CA LYS A 281 13.16 -16.71 -20.00
C LYS A 281 12.64 -15.57 -19.13
N GLU A 282 11.85 -15.88 -18.10
CA GLU A 282 11.35 -14.83 -17.19
C GLU A 282 12.49 -14.25 -16.36
N PHE A 283 13.46 -15.07 -15.98
CA PHE A 283 14.68 -14.65 -15.33
C PHE A 283 15.52 -13.73 -16.23
N GLU A 284 15.76 -14.10 -17.49
CA GLU A 284 16.46 -13.26 -18.47
C GLU A 284 15.72 -11.93 -18.70
N ARG A 285 14.39 -11.95 -18.81
CA ARG A 285 13.57 -10.73 -18.91
C ARG A 285 13.73 -9.85 -17.67
N LEU A 286 13.67 -10.44 -16.48
CA LEU A 286 13.83 -9.75 -15.21
C LEU A 286 15.21 -9.08 -15.12
N GLU A 287 16.27 -9.80 -15.47
CA GLU A 287 17.64 -9.28 -15.54
C GLU A 287 17.78 -8.14 -16.57
N GLN A 288 17.17 -8.29 -17.75
CA GLN A 288 17.15 -7.23 -18.78
C GLN A 288 16.42 -5.97 -18.29
N THR A 289 15.28 -6.11 -17.61
CA THR A 289 14.55 -4.98 -17.06
C THR A 289 15.38 -4.24 -16.01
N VAL A 290 16.08 -4.98 -15.14
CA VAL A 290 17.02 -4.40 -14.16
C VAL A 290 18.13 -3.62 -14.84
N GLU A 291 18.73 -4.16 -15.89
CA GLU A 291 19.78 -3.53 -16.68
C GLU A 291 19.29 -2.22 -17.33
N VAL A 292 18.08 -2.22 -17.90
CA VAL A 292 17.46 -1.03 -18.50
C VAL A 292 17.23 0.05 -17.45
N MET A 293 16.68 -0.31 -16.28
CA MET A 293 16.44 0.64 -15.19
C MET A 293 17.73 1.21 -14.62
N LYS A 294 18.79 0.39 -14.50
CA LYS A 294 20.13 0.86 -14.10
C LYS A 294 20.61 1.96 -15.05
N ARG A 295 20.46 1.74 -16.37
CA ARG A 295 20.86 2.74 -17.40
C ARG A 295 20.02 4.01 -17.37
N GLN A 296 18.69 3.90 -17.23
CA GLN A 296 17.81 5.08 -17.16
C GLN A 296 18.15 5.94 -15.95
N ARG A 297 18.29 5.34 -14.78
CA ARG A 297 18.67 6.06 -13.56
C ARG A 297 20.04 6.72 -13.67
N ASP A 298 21.03 6.02 -14.21
CA ASP A 298 22.38 6.58 -14.38
C ASP A 298 22.39 7.74 -15.39
N SER A 299 21.40 7.80 -16.29
CA SER A 299 21.21 8.90 -17.24
C SER A 299 20.43 10.10 -16.68
N GLU A 300 19.57 9.90 -15.67
CA GLU A 300 18.72 10.95 -15.08
C GLU A 300 19.42 11.74 -13.96
N GLY A 301 20.58 11.26 -13.47
CA GLY A 301 21.27 11.85 -12.33
C GLY A 301 20.52 11.54 -11.03
N GLY A 302 21.26 11.13 -9.99
CA GLY A 302 20.66 10.69 -8.73
C GLY A 302 19.68 11.69 -8.12
N VAL A 303 18.75 11.16 -7.30
CA VAL A 303 17.71 11.86 -6.52
C VAL A 303 18.05 13.33 -6.30
N THR A 304 17.34 14.22 -6.99
CA THR A 304 17.30 15.63 -6.58
C THR A 304 16.71 15.67 -5.18
N GLU A 305 17.47 16.18 -4.21
CA GLU A 305 16.92 16.59 -2.92
C GLU A 305 15.71 17.48 -3.21
N VAL A 306 14.52 17.01 -2.84
CA VAL A 306 13.32 17.81 -2.92
C VAL A 306 13.35 18.71 -1.68
N ASP A 307 13.67 19.98 -1.88
CA ASP A 307 13.48 21.00 -0.86
C ASP A 307 11.98 21.08 -0.55
N LEU A 308 11.57 20.46 0.56
CA LEU A 308 10.22 20.55 1.06
C LEU A 308 10.01 21.94 1.67
N ASP A 309 9.04 22.69 1.14
CA ASP A 309 8.67 23.95 1.75
C ASP A 309 8.01 23.72 3.15
N PRO A 310 7.96 24.76 4.02
CA PRO A 310 7.40 24.61 5.37
C PRO A 310 5.93 24.14 5.40
N GLU A 311 5.15 24.39 4.35
CA GLU A 311 3.77 23.94 4.23
C GLU A 311 3.72 22.45 3.89
N GLN A 312 4.58 21.97 2.97
CA GLN A 312 4.76 20.55 2.67
C GLN A 312 5.28 19.78 3.88
N VAL A 313 6.22 20.34 4.65
CA VAL A 313 6.68 19.74 5.91
C VAL A 313 5.51 19.61 6.89
N LYS A 314 4.69 20.66 7.03
CA LYS A 314 3.53 20.64 7.90
C LYS A 314 2.44 19.67 7.40
N GLU A 315 2.24 19.57 6.09
CA GLU A 315 1.35 18.59 5.47
C GLU A 315 1.83 17.17 5.81
N LEU A 316 3.11 16.87 5.61
CA LEU A 316 3.72 15.58 5.93
C LEU A 316 3.70 15.28 7.44
N GLN A 317 3.91 16.28 8.31
CA GLN A 317 3.77 16.13 9.76
C GLN A 317 2.32 15.82 10.16
N ALA A 318 1.36 16.51 9.56
CA ALA A 318 -0.06 16.26 9.81
C ALA A 318 -0.56 14.94 9.18
N LEU A 319 0.16 14.42 8.18
CA LEU A 319 0.02 13.06 7.65
C LEU A 319 0.90 12.05 8.40
N GLY A 320 1.61 12.42 9.48
CA GLY A 320 2.43 11.49 10.25
C GLY A 320 3.74 11.03 9.61
N TYR A 321 4.05 11.45 8.37
CA TYR A 321 5.31 11.11 7.68
C TYR A 321 6.54 11.85 8.23
N LEU A 322 6.35 12.98 8.92
CA LEU A 322 7.41 13.74 9.57
C LEU A 322 7.06 14.03 11.04
N LYS A 323 8.08 14.21 11.89
CA LYS A 323 7.90 14.61 13.30
C LYS A 323 8.13 16.10 13.51
#